data_AF-W7YDH8-F1
#
_entry.id   AF-W7YDH8-F1
#
_cell.length_a   1.000
_cell.length_b   1.000
_cell.length_c   1.000
_cell.angle_alpha   90.00
_cell.angle_beta   90.00
_cell.angle_gamma   90.00
#
_symmetry.space_group_name_H-M   'P 1'
#
loop_
_entity.id
_entity.type
_entity.pdbx_description
1 polymer ?
#
loop_
_entity_poly.entity_id
_entity_poly.type
_entity_poly.pdbx_seq_one_letter_code
_entity_poly.pdbx_strand_id
1 'polypeptide(L)'
;MSLKKHILDLRKRKKKVEMGGGEKAIEKQVAMGKMTARERILAILDQDSFTEYDLFVEHEAKDFGMDKKQLHGDGVIIGTGTIYGAPICVFAQDFTVAGGSLG
;
A
#
# COMPACT_ATOMS: atom_id res chain seq x y z
N MET A 1 -18.40 8.30 -22.61
CA MET A 1 -18.24 8.43 -21.14
C MET A 1 -17.33 9.63 -20.87
N SER A 2 -17.63 10.46 -19.87
CA SER A 2 -16.85 11.68 -19.59
C SER A 2 -15.53 11.33 -18.88
N LEU A 3 -14.40 11.91 -19.33
CA LEU A 3 -13.08 11.82 -18.69
C LEU A 3 -13.13 12.10 -17.17
N LYS A 4 -13.98 13.04 -16.75
CA LYS A 4 -14.18 13.40 -15.34
C LYS A 4 -14.65 12.21 -14.50
N LYS A 5 -15.48 11.33 -15.05
CA LYS A 5 -15.97 10.12 -14.37
C LYS A 5 -14.82 9.13 -14.10
N HIS A 6 -13.95 8.91 -15.08
CA HIS A 6 -12.81 7.99 -14.94
C HIS A 6 -11.77 8.49 -13.92
N ILE A 7 -11.50 9.80 -13.91
CA ILE A 7 -10.58 10.40 -12.92
C ILE A 7 -11.13 10.23 -11.50
N LEU A 8 -12.43 10.44 -11.29
CA LEU A 8 -13.06 10.26 -9.97
C LEU A 8 -13.04 8.80 -9.53
N ASP A 9 -13.29 7.87 -10.46
CA ASP A 9 -13.22 6.43 -10.18
C ASP A 9 -11.79 6.00 -9.79
N LEU A 10 -10.77 6.42 -10.54
CA LEU A 10 -9.37 6.15 -10.23
C LEU A 10 -8.99 6.66 -8.84
N ARG A 11 -9.37 7.90 -8.49
CA ARG A 11 -9.11 8.47 -7.16
C ARG A 11 -9.80 7.68 -6.06
N LYS A 12 -11.02 7.19 -6.30
CA LYS A 12 -11.75 6.35 -5.34
C LYS A 12 -11.06 5.00 -5.12
N ARG A 13 -10.62 4.34 -6.20
CA ARG A 13 -9.89 3.07 -6.12
C ARG A 13 -8.55 3.24 -5.41
N LYS A 14 -7.79 4.28 -5.76
CA LYS A 14 -6.52 4.62 -5.10
C LYS A 14 -6.68 4.75 -3.58
N LYS A 15 -7.65 5.56 -3.12
CA LYS A 15 -7.96 5.70 -1.69
C LYS A 15 -8.33 4.38 -1.02
N LYS A 16 -9.04 3.48 -1.71
CA LYS A 16 -9.40 2.17 -1.14
C LYS A 16 -8.17 1.30 -0.93
N VAL A 17 -7.29 1.23 -1.92
CA VAL A 17 -6.08 0.42 -1.88
C VAL A 17 -5.07 0.96 -0.87
N GLU A 18 -4.94 2.28 -0.75
CA GLU A 18 -4.07 2.94 0.23
C GLU A 18 -4.41 2.60 1.69
N MET A 19 -5.63 2.10 1.97
CA MET A 19 -6.06 1.64 3.29
C MET A 19 -5.51 0.25 3.66
N GLY A 20 -4.82 -0.44 2.75
CA GLY A 20 -4.22 -1.76 3.02
C GLY A 20 -5.23 -2.77 3.57
N GLY A 21 -4.95 -3.30 4.76
CA GLY A 21 -5.82 -4.25 5.48
C GLY A 21 -7.11 -3.66 6.06
N GLY A 22 -7.35 -2.36 5.87
CA GLY A 22 -8.52 -1.64 6.37
C GLY A 22 -8.35 -1.04 7.76
N GLU A 23 -9.31 -0.21 8.15
CA GLU A 23 -9.26 0.62 9.38
C GLU A 23 -8.95 -0.19 10.64
N LYS A 24 -9.64 -1.32 10.87
CA LYS A 24 -9.43 -2.16 12.06
C LYS A 24 -8.00 -2.71 12.16
N ALA A 25 -7.38 -3.07 11.03
CA ALA A 25 -6.02 -3.60 11.01
C ALA A 25 -4.99 -2.49 11.23
N ILE A 26 -5.23 -1.30 10.67
CA ILE A 26 -4.44 -0.10 10.92
C ILE A 26 -4.52 0.30 12.40
N GLU A 27 -5.72 0.37 12.98
CA GLU A 27 -5.94 0.69 14.39
C GLU A 27 -5.17 -0.27 15.31
N LYS A 28 -5.21 -1.58 15.02
CA LYS A 28 -4.44 -2.58 15.77
C LYS A 28 -2.92 -2.34 15.65
N GLN A 29 -2.42 -2.04 14.46
CA GLN A 29 -1.01 -1.75 14.23
C GLN A 29 -0.56 -0.51 15.03
N VAL A 30 -1.34 0.56 14.98
CA VAL A 30 -1.08 1.81 15.70
C VAL A 30 -1.18 1.61 17.21
N ALA A 31 -2.17 0.84 17.69
CA ALA A 31 -2.31 0.50 19.11
C ALA A 31 -1.11 -0.30 19.67
N MET A 32 -0.37 -1.01 18.82
CA MET A 32 0.88 -1.68 19.16
C MET A 32 2.10 -0.72 19.17
N GLY A 33 1.90 0.58 18.97
CA GLY A 33 2.97 1.57 18.88
C GLY A 33 3.76 1.50 17.57
N LYS A 34 3.20 0.88 16.52
CA LYS A 34 3.87 0.72 15.22
C LYS A 34 3.24 1.63 14.18
N MET A 35 4.08 2.26 13.37
CA MET A 35 3.66 2.93 12.15
C MET A 35 3.20 1.89 11.11
N THR A 36 2.28 2.27 10.22
CA THR A 36 1.94 1.53 9.00
C THR A 36 3.12 1.49 8.03
N ALA A 37 3.08 0.60 7.03
CA ALA A 37 4.14 0.52 6.01
C ALA A 37 4.30 1.85 5.26
N ARG A 38 3.18 2.47 4.88
CA ARG A 38 3.17 3.75 4.15
C ARG A 38 3.74 4.90 4.99
N GLU A 39 3.34 5.00 6.25
CA GLU A 39 3.86 6.02 7.17
C GLU A 39 5.38 5.90 7.34
N ARG A 40 5.93 4.68 7.40
CA ARG A 40 7.39 4.47 7.50
C ARG A 40 8.12 4.97 6.26
N ILE A 41 7.60 4.66 5.07
CA ILE A 41 8.16 5.13 3.80
C ILE A 41 8.15 6.66 3.74
N LEU A 42 7.00 7.27 4.06
CA LEU A 42 6.88 8.73 4.02
C LEU A 42 7.72 9.43 5.09
N ALA A 43 8.03 8.77 6.21
CA ALA A 43 8.85 9.34 7.27
C ALA A 43 10.36 9.28 6.99
N ILE A 44 10.84 8.32 6.19
CA ILE A 44 12.27 8.20 5.87
C ILE A 44 12.66 8.97 4.61
N LEU A 45 11.73 9.13 3.66
CA LEU A 45 11.97 9.83 2.41
C LEU A 45 11.85 11.35 2.57
N ASP A 46 12.55 12.07 1.71
CA ASP A 46 12.34 13.51 1.57
C ASP A 46 10.89 13.81 1.18
N GLN A 47 10.35 14.91 1.68
CA GLN A 47 8.96 15.30 1.44
C GLN A 47 8.63 15.39 -0.05
N ASP A 48 7.47 14.84 -0.43
CA ASP A 48 6.96 14.80 -1.80
C ASP A 48 7.86 14.09 -2.84
N SER A 49 8.86 13.30 -2.39
CA SER A 49 9.75 12.55 -3.29
C SER A 49 9.24 11.15 -3.66
N PHE A 50 8.32 10.58 -2.88
CA PHE A 50 7.90 9.19 -3.04
C PHE A 50 7.06 8.97 -4.31
N THR A 51 7.53 8.07 -5.16
CA THR A 51 6.80 7.58 -6.33
C THR A 51 6.53 6.09 -6.15
N GLU A 52 5.27 5.76 -5.91
CA GLU A 52 4.80 4.39 -5.71
C GLU A 52 4.56 3.65 -7.03
N TYR A 53 4.92 2.37 -7.05
CA TYR A 53 4.66 1.45 -8.16
C TYR A 53 3.69 0.36 -7.75
N ASP A 54 3.05 -0.27 -8.75
CA ASP A 54 2.29 -1.50 -8.58
C ASP A 54 1.16 -1.45 -7.55
N LEU A 55 0.65 -0.25 -7.25
CA LEU A 55 -0.42 -0.01 -6.28
C LEU A 55 -1.62 -0.96 -6.48
N PHE A 56 -2.00 -1.24 -7.72
CA PHE A 56 -3.17 -2.05 -8.05
C PHE A 56 -2.89 -3.55 -8.25
N VAL A 57 -1.70 -4.04 -7.89
CA VAL A 57 -1.41 -5.48 -7.96
C VAL A 57 -2.28 -6.26 -6.96
N GLU A 58 -2.74 -7.42 -7.41
CA GLU A 58 -3.53 -8.38 -6.64
C GLU A 58 -2.92 -9.78 -6.83
N HIS A 59 -2.99 -10.62 -5.81
CA HIS A 59 -2.55 -12.01 -5.91
C HIS A 59 -3.44 -12.82 -6.87
N GLU A 60 -2.87 -13.86 -7.48
CA GLU A 60 -3.61 -14.81 -8.32
C GLU A 60 -3.90 -16.16 -7.62
N ALA A 61 -3.47 -16.30 -6.36
CA ALA A 61 -3.65 -17.54 -5.59
C ALA A 61 -5.14 -17.90 -5.39
N LYS A 62 -5.47 -19.18 -5.59
CA LYS A 62 -6.84 -19.73 -5.46
C LYS A 62 -7.00 -20.74 -4.34
N ASP A 63 -5.89 -21.29 -3.85
CA ASP A 63 -5.92 -22.32 -2.83
C ASP A 63 -6.45 -21.79 -1.49
N PHE A 64 -7.04 -22.68 -0.68
CA PHE A 64 -7.47 -22.39 0.69
C PHE A 64 -8.40 -21.16 0.85
N GLY A 65 -9.19 -20.84 -0.19
CA GLY A 65 -10.14 -19.73 -0.17
C GLY A 65 -9.50 -18.35 -0.37
N MET A 66 -8.27 -18.29 -0.88
CA MET A 66 -7.59 -17.03 -1.22
C MET A 66 -8.32 -16.27 -2.32
N ASP A 67 -9.00 -16.96 -3.24
CA ASP A 67 -9.83 -16.37 -4.29
C ASP A 67 -10.91 -15.39 -3.80
N LYS A 68 -11.30 -15.51 -2.52
CA LYS A 68 -12.32 -14.65 -1.88
C LYS A 68 -11.72 -13.46 -1.13
N LYS A 69 -10.39 -13.38 -0.99
CA LYS A 69 -9.72 -12.30 -0.27
C LYS A 69 -9.26 -11.23 -1.27
N GLN A 70 -9.35 -9.98 -0.84
CA GLN A 70 -8.72 -8.85 -1.53
C GLN A 70 -7.54 -8.40 -0.69
N LEU A 71 -6.33 -8.59 -1.21
CA LEU A 71 -5.09 -8.14 -0.59
C LEU A 71 -4.54 -6.96 -1.41
N HIS A 72 -4.79 -5.75 -0.93
CA HIS A 72 -4.36 -4.53 -1.60
C HIS A 72 -2.83 -4.44 -1.66
N GLY A 73 -2.27 -4.24 -2.87
CA GLY A 73 -0.83 -4.16 -3.11
C GLY A 73 -0.06 -5.44 -2.74
N ASP A 74 -0.77 -6.57 -2.64
CA ASP A 74 -0.25 -7.86 -2.16
C ASP A 74 0.58 -7.79 -0.86
N GLY A 75 0.23 -6.84 0.02
CA GLY A 75 0.88 -6.65 1.30
C GLY A 75 2.29 -6.05 1.25
N VAL A 76 2.67 -5.42 0.15
CA VAL A 76 3.93 -4.65 0.07
C VAL A 76 3.71 -3.32 -0.66
N ILE A 77 4.29 -2.26 -0.10
CA ILE A 77 4.37 -0.96 -0.78
C ILE A 77 5.78 -0.84 -1.35
N ILE A 78 5.89 -0.58 -2.65
CA ILE A 78 7.16 -0.43 -3.35
C ILE A 78 7.24 0.91 -4.08
N GLY A 79 8.45 1.41 -4.29
CA GLY A 79 8.64 2.61 -5.08
C GLY A 79 10.06 3.13 -5.07
N THR A 80 10.20 4.37 -5.53
CA THR A 80 11.43 5.16 -5.43
C THR A 80 11.16 6.48 -4.73
N GLY A 81 12.22 7.13 -4.26
CA GLY A 81 12.18 8.46 -3.68
C GLY A 81 13.58 9.00 -3.49
N THR A 82 13.73 10.00 -2.62
CA THR A 82 15.04 10.54 -2.26
C THR A 82 15.26 10.56 -0.76
N ILE A 83 16.53 10.46 -0.34
CA ILE A 83 16.99 10.73 1.03
C ILE A 83 18.17 11.69 0.91
N TYR A 84 18.05 12.88 1.51
CA TYR A 84 19.04 13.94 1.36
C TYR A 84 19.31 14.28 -0.12
N GLY A 85 18.27 14.23 -0.96
CA GLY A 85 18.36 14.48 -2.41
C GLY A 85 18.99 13.36 -3.24
N ALA A 86 19.46 12.27 -2.62
CA ALA A 86 19.99 11.12 -3.33
C ALA A 86 18.86 10.12 -3.67
N PRO A 87 18.76 9.64 -4.92
CA PRO A 87 17.72 8.71 -5.32
C PRO A 87 17.91 7.33 -4.70
N ILE A 88 16.82 6.74 -4.21
CA ILE A 88 16.80 5.39 -3.62
C ILE A 88 15.57 4.60 -4.08
N CYS A 89 15.69 3.28 -4.03
CA CYS A 89 14.57 2.35 -4.14
C CYS A 89 14.15 1.90 -2.73
N VAL A 90 12.85 1.78 -2.49
CA VAL A 90 12.31 1.41 -1.18
C VAL A 90 11.16 0.43 -1.32
N PHE A 91 11.05 -0.48 -0.34
CA PHE A 91 9.85 -1.26 -0.12
C PHE A 91 9.55 -1.37 1.38
N ALA A 92 8.28 -1.54 1.72
CA ALA A 92 7.85 -1.84 3.08
C ALA A 92 6.69 -2.83 3.07
N GLN A 93 6.84 -3.94 3.80
CA GLN A 93 5.78 -4.92 3.98
C GLN A 93 4.68 -4.36 4.90
N ASP A 94 3.43 -4.50 4.47
CA ASP A 94 2.25 -4.07 5.19
C ASP A 94 1.66 -5.21 6.03
N PHE A 95 1.96 -5.18 7.33
CA PHE A 95 1.43 -6.12 8.31
C PHE A 95 -0.09 -6.12 8.41
N THR A 96 -0.77 -5.08 7.94
CA THR A 96 -2.24 -5.03 7.95
C THR A 96 -2.84 -5.96 6.89
N VAL A 97 -2.10 -6.30 5.84
CA VAL A 97 -2.53 -7.15 4.72
C VAL A 97 -1.92 -8.55 4.89
N ALA A 98 -2.76 -9.56 5.16
CA ALA A 98 -2.32 -10.94 5.38
C ALA A 98 -1.16 -11.12 6.39
N GLY A 99 -0.98 -10.17 7.32
CA GLY A 99 0.15 -10.19 8.28
C GLY A 99 1.51 -9.83 7.67
N GLY A 100 1.55 -9.28 6.45
CA GLY A 100 2.79 -8.99 5.72
C GLY A 100 3.48 -10.24 5.17
N SER A 101 2.73 -11.34 4.99
CA SER A 101 3.25 -12.55 4.35
C SER A 101 3.63 -12.29 2.90
N LEU A 102 4.71 -12.90 2.44
CA LEU A 102 5.14 -12.84 1.04
C LEU A 102 4.34 -13.86 0.21
N GLY A 103 3.69 -13.37 -0.86
CA GLY A 103 2.84 -14.13 -1.79
C GLY A 103 3.56 -14.81 -2.93
#